data_AF-A0A848G0Z6-F1
#
_entry.id   AF-A0A848G0Z6-F1
#
_cell.length_a   1.000
_cell.length_b   1.000
_cell.length_c   1.000
_cell.angle_alpha   90.00
_cell.angle_beta   90.00
_cell.angle_gamma   90.00
#
_symmetry.space_group_name_H-M   'P 1'
#
loop_
_entity.id
_entity.type
_entity.pdbx_description
1 polymer ?
#
loop_
_entity_poly.entity_id
_entity_poly.type
_entity_poly.pdbx_seq_one_letter_code
_entity_poly.pdbx_strand_id
1 'polypeptide(L)'
;MMQAIRMGLIALSASMALPGMAVAAPAVSTPGLCNQAAVVVNDITTGTLSGSSWYSTSSGTSFTECVGAYVGNDTPYPGTGGGANLGYLGDGLVNGAAQAGGGNTGGSVLFPDGMFSDLYTNQNLAGNGAVDPGWIYVGQWVSGAFSGATIGKGTSSPVTISSSTFKVSLNNGGKSGTFALTPDVDIVSQLNAVLHGNLLDQFAIVFKAGNAFEAFDFTAETLGLPVSDETVYNFYGSFDISSLINKYGGLSHIDLYVRDPIPTNVPEPASWALLGLGLAGLGASRFRKQG
;
A
#
# COMPACT_ATOMS: atom_id res chain seq x y z
N MET A 1 70.71 3.99 -52.68
CA MET A 1 71.00 4.65 -51.38
C MET A 1 69.72 5.38 -50.98
N MET A 2 69.09 5.01 -49.85
CA MET A 2 68.28 5.96 -49.10
C MET A 2 66.74 5.91 -49.25
N GLN A 3 66.06 4.88 -48.73
CA GLN A 3 64.61 4.85 -48.46
C GLN A 3 64.13 6.06 -47.62
N ALA A 4 62.91 6.55 -47.87
CA ALA A 4 62.05 7.12 -46.82
C ALA A 4 60.57 7.16 -47.27
N ILE A 5 59.83 6.12 -46.90
CA ILE A 5 58.37 6.01 -46.99
C ILE A 5 57.77 6.84 -45.85
N ARG A 6 56.97 7.87 -46.15
CA ARG A 6 56.16 8.59 -45.14
C ARG A 6 54.83 7.85 -44.96
N MET A 7 54.76 7.06 -43.90
CA MET A 7 53.54 6.41 -43.40
C MET A 7 52.77 7.45 -42.57
N GLY A 8 51.60 7.88 -43.05
CA GLY A 8 50.66 8.70 -42.29
C GLY A 8 49.93 7.85 -41.26
N LEU A 9 50.21 8.08 -39.98
CA LEU A 9 49.56 7.42 -38.86
C LEU A 9 48.18 8.07 -38.62
N ILE A 10 47.10 7.41 -39.05
CA ILE A 10 45.74 7.78 -38.68
C ILE A 10 45.49 7.21 -37.28
N ALA A 11 45.50 8.08 -36.27
CA ALA A 11 45.08 7.71 -34.92
C ALA A 11 43.56 7.60 -34.88
N LEU A 12 43.04 6.38 -34.95
CA LEU A 12 41.64 6.07 -34.68
C LEU A 12 41.45 6.09 -33.15
N SER A 13 40.97 7.21 -32.60
CA SER A 13 40.58 7.29 -31.19
C SER A 13 39.28 6.52 -30.97
N ALA A 14 39.40 5.25 -30.62
CA ALA A 14 38.28 4.46 -30.10
C ALA A 14 37.99 4.90 -28.66
N SER A 15 37.10 5.88 -28.52
CA SER A 15 36.52 6.28 -27.24
C SER A 15 35.60 5.15 -26.76
N MET A 16 36.15 4.19 -26.02
CA MET A 16 35.36 3.23 -25.25
C MET A 16 34.66 3.99 -24.13
N ALA A 17 33.44 4.46 -24.40
CA ALA A 17 32.51 4.89 -23.38
C ALA A 17 32.12 3.65 -22.57
N LEU A 18 32.80 3.44 -21.44
CA LEU A 18 32.30 2.60 -20.36
C LEU A 18 30.92 3.16 -19.96
N PRO A 19 29.83 2.36 -19.98
CA PRO A 19 28.60 2.79 -19.34
C PRO A 19 28.92 2.92 -17.85
N GLY A 20 29.06 4.16 -17.39
CA GLY A 20 29.11 4.45 -15.97
C GLY A 20 27.82 3.93 -15.39
N MET A 21 27.90 2.86 -14.59
CA MET A 21 26.85 2.53 -13.64
C MET A 21 26.69 3.76 -12.75
N ALA A 22 25.66 4.56 -13.02
CA ALA A 22 25.23 5.59 -12.10
C ALA A 22 24.76 4.87 -10.85
N VAL A 23 25.65 4.75 -9.86
CA VAL A 23 25.27 4.38 -8.51
C VAL A 23 24.42 5.55 -8.03
N ALA A 24 23.10 5.37 -8.06
CA ALA A 24 22.16 6.34 -7.53
C ALA A 24 22.57 6.62 -6.07
N ALA A 25 22.69 7.90 -5.72
CA ALA A 25 22.87 8.27 -4.32
C ALA A 25 21.66 7.74 -3.53
N PRO A 26 21.87 7.11 -2.36
CA PRO A 26 20.75 6.65 -1.54
C PRO A 26 19.88 7.86 -1.21
N ALA A 27 18.56 7.69 -1.29
CA ALA A 27 17.68 8.71 -0.79
C ALA A 27 17.99 8.96 0.68
N VAL A 28 18.13 10.24 1.02
CA VAL A 28 18.45 10.64 2.38
C VAL A 28 17.17 10.57 3.19
N SER A 29 16.96 9.46 3.91
CA SER A 29 16.04 9.43 5.04
C SER A 29 16.56 10.42 6.07
N THR A 30 15.85 11.53 6.31
CA THR A 30 16.30 12.47 7.36
C THR A 30 15.81 11.96 8.71
N PRO A 31 16.70 11.75 9.69
CA PRO A 31 16.30 11.36 11.03
C PRO A 31 15.32 12.39 11.63
N GLY A 32 14.20 11.91 12.19
CA GLY A 32 13.33 12.70 13.07
C GLY A 32 11.95 13.12 12.55
N LEU A 33 11.33 12.40 11.59
CA LEU A 33 9.97 12.74 11.13
C LEU A 33 8.88 11.71 11.49
N CYS A 34 9.23 10.45 11.76
CA CYS A 34 8.31 9.45 12.30
C CYS A 34 8.07 9.61 13.81
N ASN A 35 7.34 10.64 14.21
CA ASN A 35 6.88 10.79 15.59
C ASN A 35 5.63 9.92 15.82
N GLN A 36 5.66 9.00 16.79
CA GLN A 36 4.55 8.06 17.09
C GLN A 36 3.21 8.74 17.41
N ALA A 37 3.19 10.02 17.75
CA ALA A 37 1.95 10.78 17.97
C ALA A 37 1.43 11.51 16.71
N ALA A 38 2.12 11.42 15.57
CA ALA A 38 1.81 12.21 14.39
C ALA A 38 0.52 11.79 13.68
N VAL A 39 0.15 10.50 13.72
CA VAL A 39 -1.08 10.00 13.11
C VAL A 39 -1.65 8.90 13.99
N VAL A 40 -2.92 9.06 14.38
CA VAL A 40 -3.62 8.13 15.27
C VAL A 40 -5.02 7.83 14.76
N VAL A 41 -5.47 6.60 14.96
CA VAL A 41 -6.87 6.19 14.80
C VAL A 41 -7.55 6.34 16.16
N ASN A 42 -8.53 7.24 16.26
CA ASN A 42 -9.25 7.54 17.50
C ASN A 42 -10.45 6.61 17.71
N ASP A 43 -11.22 6.38 16.65
CA ASP A 43 -12.45 5.60 16.70
C ASP A 43 -12.54 4.65 15.52
N ILE A 44 -13.13 3.49 15.77
CA ILE A 44 -13.39 2.48 14.75
C ILE A 44 -14.85 2.06 14.84
N THR A 45 -15.53 1.98 13.69
CA THR A 45 -16.87 1.40 13.61
C THR A 45 -16.93 0.33 12.54
N THR A 46 -17.90 -0.57 12.64
CA THR A 46 -18.20 -1.48 11.53
C THR A 46 -19.16 -0.81 10.56
N GLY A 47 -18.84 -0.88 9.27
CA GLY A 47 -19.71 -0.50 8.16
C GLY A 47 -20.52 -1.72 7.73
N THR A 48 -21.61 -2.03 8.43
CA THR A 48 -22.51 -3.12 8.00
C THR A 48 -23.89 -2.59 7.60
N LEU A 49 -24.55 -3.31 6.69
CA LEU A 49 -25.95 -3.08 6.31
C LEU A 49 -26.94 -3.31 7.47
N SER A 50 -26.52 -4.03 8.53
CA SER A 50 -27.35 -4.45 9.67
C SER A 50 -27.18 -3.61 10.95
N GLY A 51 -26.39 -2.53 10.89
CA GLY A 51 -26.13 -1.62 12.01
C GLY A 51 -24.65 -1.60 12.44
N SER A 52 -24.17 -0.43 12.86
CA SER A 52 -22.77 -0.24 13.24
C SER A 52 -22.51 -0.66 14.68
N SER A 53 -21.56 -1.57 14.88
CA SER A 53 -20.91 -1.80 16.18
C SER A 53 -19.72 -0.86 16.34
N TRP A 54 -19.58 -0.27 17.53
CA TRP A 54 -18.51 0.66 17.87
C TRP A 54 -17.36 -0.05 18.58
N TYR A 55 -16.15 0.20 18.11
CA TYR A 55 -14.90 -0.20 18.73
C TYR A 55 -14.18 1.08 19.14
N SER A 56 -14.28 1.44 20.42
CA SER A 56 -13.57 2.62 20.93
C SER A 56 -12.13 2.23 21.23
N THR A 57 -11.17 2.95 20.64
CA THR A 57 -9.78 2.89 21.08
C THR A 57 -9.66 3.88 22.23
N SER A 58 -9.53 3.41 23.47
CA SER A 58 -9.69 4.25 24.67
C SER A 58 -8.65 5.39 24.82
N SER A 59 -7.69 5.53 23.90
CA SER A 59 -6.64 6.56 23.91
C SER A 59 -6.12 6.98 22.53
N GLY A 60 -6.78 6.56 21.44
CA GLY A 60 -6.19 6.62 20.11
C GLY A 60 -5.10 5.57 19.92
N THR A 61 -5.10 4.92 18.76
CA THR A 61 -4.12 3.90 18.37
C THR A 61 -3.14 4.51 17.36
N SER A 62 -1.84 4.42 17.67
CA SER A 62 -0.75 4.85 16.78
C SER A 62 -0.61 3.92 15.56
N PHE A 63 0.08 4.42 14.53
CA PHE A 63 0.53 3.62 13.38
C PHE A 63 1.43 2.45 13.79
N THR A 64 1.49 1.42 12.96
CA THR A 64 2.35 0.24 13.09
C THR A 64 3.77 0.56 12.66
N GLU A 65 3.93 1.11 11.46
CA GLU A 65 5.18 1.56 10.88
C GLU A 65 5.05 2.97 10.32
N CYS A 66 6.18 3.67 10.27
CA CYS A 66 6.30 4.93 9.58
C CYS A 66 7.53 4.95 8.71
N VAL A 67 7.37 5.41 7.49
CA VAL A 67 8.42 5.56 6.48
C VAL A 67 8.41 7.01 6.03
N GLY A 68 9.41 7.77 6.49
CA GLY A 68 9.26 9.21 6.57
C GLY A 68 10.45 10.05 6.12
N ALA A 69 10.09 11.22 5.58
CA ALA A 69 10.94 12.32 5.12
C ALA A 69 11.71 12.15 3.82
N TYR A 70 11.21 11.32 2.92
CA TYR A 70 11.84 11.15 1.61
C TYR A 70 11.64 12.40 0.77
N VAL A 71 12.75 12.91 0.24
CA VAL A 71 12.72 14.04 -0.70
C VAL A 71 12.27 13.53 -2.08
N GLY A 72 11.46 14.33 -2.75
CA GLY A 72 10.91 14.08 -4.08
C GLY A 72 9.40 13.89 -4.07
N ASN A 73 8.88 13.37 -5.19
CA ASN A 73 7.47 13.02 -5.34
C ASN A 73 7.19 11.63 -4.77
N ASP A 74 5.98 11.41 -4.28
CA ASP A 74 5.42 10.11 -3.85
C ASP A 74 4.82 9.31 -5.03
N THR A 75 5.35 9.54 -6.23
CA THR A 75 4.90 8.96 -7.49
C THR A 75 6.00 8.10 -8.11
N PRO A 76 5.70 7.16 -9.03
CA PRO A 76 4.40 6.91 -9.67
C PRO A 76 3.38 6.25 -8.72
N TYR A 77 2.09 6.51 -8.93
CA TYR A 77 1.04 5.77 -8.23
C TYR A 77 0.82 4.40 -8.90
N PRO A 78 0.51 3.34 -8.14
CA PRO A 78 0.04 2.07 -8.71
C PRO A 78 -1.09 2.26 -9.74
N GLY A 79 -1.06 1.50 -10.84
CA GLY A 79 -2.02 1.62 -11.94
C GLY A 79 -1.70 2.71 -12.97
N THR A 80 -0.67 3.51 -12.73
CA THR A 80 -0.10 4.42 -13.74
C THR A 80 0.92 3.69 -14.62
N GLY A 81 1.18 4.19 -15.83
CA GLY A 81 2.17 3.54 -16.73
C GLY A 81 1.76 2.19 -17.31
N GLY A 82 0.50 1.76 -17.16
CA GLY A 82 -0.01 0.48 -17.67
C GLY A 82 -0.17 -0.62 -16.61
N GLY A 83 0.15 -0.32 -15.35
CA GLY A 83 -0.13 -1.21 -14.22
C GLY A 83 -1.63 -1.43 -13.98
N ALA A 84 -1.95 -2.50 -13.26
CA ALA A 84 -3.32 -2.88 -12.93
C ALA A 84 -3.78 -2.37 -11.56
N ASN A 85 -2.87 -1.83 -10.73
CA ASN A 85 -3.12 -1.46 -9.34
C ASN A 85 -3.58 -2.67 -8.51
N LEU A 86 -2.75 -3.72 -8.50
CA LEU A 86 -3.01 -5.01 -7.83
C LEU A 86 -1.87 -5.42 -6.88
N GLY A 87 -1.05 -4.45 -6.44
CA GLY A 87 0.02 -4.72 -5.47
C GLY A 87 1.28 -5.38 -6.04
N TYR A 88 1.40 -5.50 -7.37
CA TYR A 88 2.56 -6.13 -8.01
C TYR A 88 3.85 -5.33 -7.82
N LEU A 89 4.96 -6.04 -7.66
CA LEU A 89 6.29 -5.41 -7.63
C LEU A 89 6.53 -4.55 -8.87
N GLY A 90 6.97 -3.31 -8.67
CA GLY A 90 7.23 -2.33 -9.71
C GLY A 90 5.99 -1.56 -10.19
N ASP A 91 4.78 -1.85 -9.70
CA ASP A 91 3.57 -1.08 -10.00
C ASP A 91 3.39 0.08 -9.00
N GLY A 92 4.07 1.20 -9.26
CA GLY A 92 4.06 2.38 -8.39
C GLY A 92 5.22 2.42 -7.38
N LEU A 93 5.52 3.60 -6.87
CA LEU A 93 6.61 3.86 -5.93
C LEU A 93 6.52 2.97 -4.69
N VAL A 94 5.30 2.84 -4.15
CA VAL A 94 5.03 2.07 -2.93
C VAL A 94 5.27 0.57 -3.09
N ASN A 95 5.22 0.08 -4.34
CA ASN A 95 5.54 -1.29 -4.72
C ASN A 95 6.94 -1.40 -5.37
N GLY A 96 7.82 -0.41 -5.20
CA GLY A 96 9.22 -0.49 -5.63
C GLY A 96 9.54 -0.03 -7.04
N ALA A 97 8.63 0.68 -7.71
CA ALA A 97 9.00 1.46 -8.89
C ALA A 97 9.96 2.60 -8.53
N ALA A 98 10.76 3.03 -9.51
CA ALA A 98 11.61 4.21 -9.36
C ALA A 98 10.75 5.49 -9.20
N GLN A 99 11.21 6.39 -8.34
CA GLN A 99 10.53 7.67 -8.05
C GLN A 99 10.40 8.54 -9.31
N ALA A 100 9.17 8.94 -9.64
CA ALA A 100 8.86 9.83 -10.77
C ALA A 100 9.10 11.30 -10.38
N GLY A 101 10.38 11.70 -10.30
CA GLY A 101 10.80 13.09 -10.21
C GLY A 101 10.63 13.76 -8.83
N GLY A 102 10.98 15.05 -8.79
CA GLY A 102 11.06 15.87 -7.58
C GLY A 102 12.46 15.87 -6.96
N GLY A 103 13.08 17.06 -6.83
CA GLY A 103 14.45 17.19 -6.30
C GLY A 103 15.53 16.51 -7.15
N ASN A 104 16.70 16.24 -6.55
CA ASN A 104 17.83 15.55 -7.20
C ASN A 104 17.67 14.01 -7.26
N THR A 105 16.50 13.45 -6.92
CA THR A 105 16.26 12.01 -6.68
C THR A 105 15.34 11.34 -7.70
N GLY A 106 14.85 12.07 -8.70
CA GLY A 106 14.06 11.48 -9.78
C GLY A 106 14.80 10.32 -10.47
N GLY A 107 14.15 9.14 -10.51
CA GLY A 107 14.71 7.92 -11.08
C GLY A 107 15.35 6.96 -10.07
N SER A 108 15.44 7.33 -8.78
CA SER A 108 15.94 6.42 -7.74
C SER A 108 14.89 5.39 -7.33
N VAL A 109 15.31 4.14 -7.12
CA VAL A 109 14.50 3.10 -6.47
C VAL A 109 14.64 3.27 -4.96
N LEU A 110 13.59 3.79 -4.33
CA LEU A 110 13.59 4.07 -2.89
C LEU A 110 13.26 2.84 -2.05
N PHE A 111 12.38 2.00 -2.58
CA PHE A 111 11.75 0.89 -1.88
C PHE A 111 11.86 -0.38 -2.73
N PRO A 112 13.07 -0.93 -2.93
CA PRO A 112 13.27 -2.05 -3.86
C PRO A 112 12.36 -3.25 -3.59
N ASP A 113 11.95 -3.45 -2.33
CA ASP A 113 11.07 -4.52 -1.88
C ASP A 113 9.70 -4.02 -1.40
N GLY A 114 9.35 -2.75 -1.64
CA GLY A 114 8.11 -2.11 -1.19
C GLY A 114 8.26 -1.18 0.02
N MET A 115 7.34 -0.21 0.17
CA MET A 115 7.46 0.93 1.09
C MET A 115 7.36 0.60 2.59
N PHE A 116 7.18 -0.66 2.97
CA PHE A 116 7.11 -1.14 4.36
C PHE A 116 7.68 -2.57 4.46
N SER A 117 8.67 -2.88 3.63
CA SER A 117 9.22 -4.24 3.50
C SER A 117 9.91 -4.75 4.76
N ASP A 118 10.27 -3.87 5.69
CA ASP A 118 10.98 -4.23 6.92
C ASP A 118 10.08 -5.01 7.90
N LEU A 119 8.78 -4.76 7.90
CA LEU A 119 7.82 -5.47 8.77
C LEU A 119 7.03 -6.56 8.06
N TYR A 120 6.95 -6.52 6.73
CA TYR A 120 5.99 -7.35 6.01
C TYR A 120 6.64 -8.18 4.90
N THR A 121 6.26 -9.45 4.86
CA THR A 121 6.70 -10.37 3.81
C THR A 121 6.00 -10.07 2.49
N ASN A 122 6.76 -10.11 1.40
CA ASN A 122 6.22 -10.03 0.06
C ASN A 122 5.37 -11.26 -0.29
N GLN A 123 4.42 -11.04 -1.19
CA GLN A 123 3.35 -11.94 -1.58
C GLN A 123 3.58 -12.47 -3.00
N ASN A 124 2.82 -13.49 -3.39
CA ASN A 124 2.89 -14.07 -4.73
C ASN A 124 1.59 -13.79 -5.49
N LEU A 125 1.31 -12.51 -5.72
CA LEU A 125 0.07 -12.04 -6.34
C LEU A 125 0.11 -12.22 -7.87
N ALA A 126 1.29 -12.05 -8.47
CA ALA A 126 1.50 -12.23 -9.91
C ALA A 126 1.88 -13.66 -10.32
N GLY A 127 1.98 -14.60 -9.38
CA GLY A 127 2.39 -15.98 -9.65
C GLY A 127 3.87 -16.15 -10.02
N ASN A 128 4.71 -15.16 -9.73
CA ASN A 128 6.14 -15.09 -10.05
C ASN A 128 7.06 -15.28 -8.84
N GLY A 129 6.51 -15.71 -7.70
CA GLY A 129 7.22 -15.88 -6.43
C GLY A 129 6.76 -14.86 -5.39
N ALA A 130 7.22 -15.01 -4.14
CA ALA A 130 6.87 -14.11 -3.04
C ALA A 130 7.64 -12.77 -3.14
N VAL A 131 7.34 -11.98 -4.17
CA VAL A 131 8.06 -10.74 -4.51
C VAL A 131 7.16 -9.49 -4.50
N ASP A 132 5.84 -9.65 -4.46
CA ASP A 132 4.88 -8.56 -4.57
C ASP A 132 4.62 -7.88 -3.21
N PRO A 133 4.86 -6.57 -3.07
CA PRO A 133 4.62 -5.90 -1.79
C PRO A 133 3.14 -5.83 -1.41
N GLY A 134 2.23 -5.85 -2.38
CA GLY A 134 0.80 -5.95 -2.15
C GLY A 134 0.06 -4.62 -1.94
N TRP A 135 0.72 -3.46 -2.13
CA TRP A 135 0.08 -2.17 -1.90
C TRP A 135 -0.80 -1.74 -3.08
N ILE A 136 -2.04 -1.42 -2.77
CA ILE A 136 -3.08 -1.01 -3.71
C ILE A 136 -3.42 0.45 -3.44
N TYR A 137 -3.39 1.26 -4.49
CA TYR A 137 -3.74 2.67 -4.43
C TYR A 137 -5.25 2.85 -4.41
N VAL A 138 -5.76 3.46 -3.35
CA VAL A 138 -7.20 3.70 -3.16
C VAL A 138 -7.61 5.06 -3.72
N GLY A 139 -6.73 6.05 -3.63
CA GLY A 139 -6.95 7.37 -4.21
C GLY A 139 -6.25 8.48 -3.45
N GLN A 140 -6.61 9.71 -3.81
CA GLN A 140 -5.95 10.92 -3.32
C GLN A 140 -6.95 11.97 -2.86
N TRP A 141 -6.64 12.62 -1.75
CA TRP A 141 -7.30 13.84 -1.32
C TRP A 141 -6.46 15.06 -1.70
N VAL A 142 -7.08 16.00 -2.43
CA VAL A 142 -6.49 17.28 -2.82
C VAL A 142 -7.50 18.39 -2.59
N SER A 143 -7.08 19.48 -1.93
CA SER A 143 -7.84 20.74 -1.85
C SER A 143 -9.33 20.60 -1.47
N GLY A 144 -9.66 19.69 -0.56
CA GLY A 144 -11.04 19.53 -0.06
C GLY A 144 -11.80 18.33 -0.63
N ALA A 145 -11.29 17.64 -1.65
CA ALA A 145 -11.97 16.54 -2.30
C ALA A 145 -11.10 15.29 -2.42
N PHE A 146 -11.71 14.12 -2.25
CA PHE A 146 -11.09 12.83 -2.51
C PHE A 146 -11.46 12.34 -3.90
N SER A 147 -10.47 11.89 -4.65
CA SER A 147 -10.62 11.21 -5.93
C SER A 147 -10.17 9.77 -5.77
N GLY A 148 -11.13 8.85 -5.86
CA GLY A 148 -10.83 7.41 -5.81
C GLY A 148 -10.12 6.94 -7.08
N ALA A 149 -9.23 5.96 -6.90
CA ALA A 149 -8.52 5.29 -7.97
C ALA A 149 -9.32 4.07 -8.50
N THR A 150 -8.86 3.52 -9.62
CA THR A 150 -9.38 2.26 -10.16
C THR A 150 -8.44 1.12 -9.80
N ILE A 151 -8.99 0.05 -9.23
CA ILE A 151 -8.33 -1.20 -8.88
C ILE A 151 -8.66 -2.24 -9.96
N GLY A 152 -7.68 -3.03 -10.38
CA GLY A 152 -7.83 -4.02 -11.45
C GLY A 152 -8.01 -3.37 -12.82
N LYS A 153 -7.31 -2.26 -13.09
CA LYS A 153 -7.38 -1.61 -14.40
C LYS A 153 -6.94 -2.59 -15.49
N GLY A 154 -7.79 -2.77 -16.51
CA GLY A 154 -7.53 -3.71 -17.61
C GLY A 154 -7.93 -5.16 -17.34
N THR A 155 -8.47 -5.47 -16.16
CA THR A 155 -9.13 -6.75 -15.90
C THR A 155 -10.58 -6.75 -16.43
N SER A 156 -11.27 -7.89 -16.33
CA SER A 156 -12.68 -8.01 -16.72
C SER A 156 -13.66 -7.29 -15.77
N SER A 157 -13.20 -6.87 -14.59
CA SER A 157 -14.08 -6.37 -13.53
C SER A 157 -13.43 -5.25 -12.71
N PRO A 158 -12.94 -4.16 -13.33
CA PRO A 158 -12.30 -3.07 -12.60
C PRO A 158 -13.26 -2.42 -11.60
N VAL A 159 -12.74 -2.05 -10.43
CA VAL A 159 -13.50 -1.38 -9.36
C VAL A 159 -12.99 0.04 -9.21
N THR A 160 -13.89 1.02 -9.22
CA THR A 160 -13.52 2.43 -8.98
C THR A 160 -13.98 2.83 -7.60
N ILE A 161 -13.04 3.33 -6.79
CA ILE A 161 -13.31 3.76 -5.43
C ILE A 161 -14.15 5.04 -5.43
N SER A 162 -15.15 5.09 -4.56
CA SER A 162 -16.01 6.26 -4.41
C SER A 162 -15.27 7.46 -3.82
N SER A 163 -15.65 8.67 -4.24
CA SER A 163 -15.16 9.91 -3.63
C SER A 163 -15.58 10.06 -2.15
N SER A 164 -16.58 9.30 -1.68
CA SER A 164 -16.99 9.29 -0.27
C SER A 164 -16.10 8.45 0.64
N THR A 165 -15.21 7.62 0.08
CA THR A 165 -14.40 6.66 0.83
C THR A 165 -13.45 7.32 1.82
N PHE A 166 -12.92 8.50 1.50
CA PHE A 166 -11.98 9.18 2.37
C PHE A 166 -12.31 10.66 2.50
N LYS A 167 -12.35 11.16 3.73
CA LYS A 167 -12.62 12.56 4.04
C LYS A 167 -11.54 13.10 4.97
N VAL A 168 -11.12 14.33 4.73
CA VAL A 168 -10.13 15.02 5.54
C VAL A 168 -10.67 16.39 5.94
N SER A 169 -10.49 16.75 7.20
CA SER A 169 -10.73 18.10 7.71
C SER A 169 -9.39 18.69 8.18
N LEU A 170 -8.98 19.79 7.56
CA LEU A 170 -7.71 20.46 7.88
C LEU A 170 -7.90 21.52 8.97
N ASN A 171 -6.92 21.59 9.86
CA ASN A 171 -6.75 22.61 10.88
C ASN A 171 -5.36 23.26 10.73
N ASN A 172 -5.13 24.39 11.41
CA ASN A 172 -3.81 25.03 11.52
C ASN A 172 -3.07 25.23 10.18
N GLY A 173 -3.81 25.58 9.12
CA GLY A 173 -3.22 25.77 7.77
C GLY A 173 -2.74 24.48 7.11
N GLY A 174 -3.35 23.33 7.42
CA GLY A 174 -3.01 22.02 6.86
C GLY A 174 -1.94 21.26 7.61
N LYS A 175 -1.49 21.77 8.76
CA LYS A 175 -0.47 21.12 9.60
C LYS A 175 -1.04 19.98 10.44
N SER A 176 -2.30 20.09 10.82
CA SER A 176 -3.00 19.06 11.58
C SER A 176 -4.42 18.93 11.07
N GLY A 177 -5.13 17.88 11.50
CA GLY A 177 -6.47 17.63 11.04
C GLY A 177 -7.06 16.32 11.53
N THR A 178 -8.20 15.99 10.97
CA THR A 178 -8.86 14.70 11.15
C THR A 178 -9.09 14.03 9.82
N PHE A 179 -9.17 12.71 9.83
CA PHE A 179 -9.54 11.90 8.68
C PHE A 179 -10.67 10.93 9.04
N ALA A 180 -11.43 10.56 8.02
CA ALA A 180 -12.41 9.48 8.07
C ALA A 180 -12.23 8.60 6.83
N LEU A 181 -11.87 7.34 7.05
CA LEU A 181 -11.90 6.28 6.05
C LEU A 181 -13.21 5.53 6.24
N THR A 182 -14.12 5.68 5.28
CA THR A 182 -15.45 5.06 5.28
C THR A 182 -15.69 4.37 3.95
N PRO A 183 -15.14 3.16 3.74
CA PRO A 183 -15.38 2.39 2.53
C PRO A 183 -16.87 2.10 2.33
N ASP A 184 -17.29 1.91 1.07
CA ASP A 184 -18.67 1.53 0.78
C ASP A 184 -18.97 0.14 1.34
N VAL A 185 -20.19 -0.08 1.85
CA VAL A 185 -20.57 -1.32 2.55
C VAL A 185 -20.50 -2.57 1.67
N ASP A 186 -20.54 -2.42 0.35
CA ASP A 186 -20.45 -3.49 -0.64
C ASP A 186 -19.05 -3.62 -1.27
N ILE A 187 -18.07 -2.82 -0.82
CA ILE A 187 -16.72 -2.80 -1.39
C ILE A 187 -16.05 -4.19 -1.35
N VAL A 188 -16.37 -4.99 -0.33
CA VAL A 188 -15.86 -6.36 -0.18
C VAL A 188 -16.29 -7.22 -1.37
N SER A 189 -17.57 -7.18 -1.71
CA SER A 189 -18.11 -7.95 -2.83
C SER A 189 -17.56 -7.49 -4.18
N GLN A 190 -17.31 -6.19 -4.33
CA GLN A 190 -16.79 -5.62 -5.57
C GLN A 190 -15.33 -6.02 -5.78
N LEU A 191 -14.50 -5.90 -4.74
CA LEU A 191 -13.08 -6.17 -4.87
C LEU A 191 -12.77 -7.68 -4.83
N ASN A 192 -13.62 -8.55 -4.27
CA ASN A 192 -13.46 -10.01 -4.38
C ASN A 192 -13.49 -10.51 -5.83
N ALA A 193 -14.06 -9.74 -6.76
CA ALA A 193 -14.02 -10.05 -8.19
C ALA A 193 -12.65 -9.77 -8.83
N VAL A 194 -11.75 -9.09 -8.11
CA VAL A 194 -10.48 -8.55 -8.62
C VAL A 194 -9.28 -9.01 -7.80
N LEU A 195 -9.44 -9.07 -6.48
CA LEU A 195 -8.44 -9.45 -5.50
C LEU A 195 -8.77 -10.86 -4.97
N HIS A 196 -7.73 -11.65 -4.72
CA HIS A 196 -7.87 -13.08 -4.39
C HIS A 196 -8.00 -13.32 -2.88
N GLY A 197 -8.78 -12.51 -2.17
CA GLY A 197 -8.89 -12.59 -0.72
C GLY A 197 -9.74 -11.47 -0.14
N ASN A 198 -9.82 -11.48 1.20
CA ASN A 198 -10.43 -10.43 2.00
C ASN A 198 -9.77 -9.07 1.76
N LEU A 199 -10.28 -7.94 2.28
CA LEU A 199 -10.02 -6.69 1.57
C LEU A 199 -9.44 -5.50 2.31
N LEU A 200 -9.45 -5.44 3.65
CA LEU A 200 -9.05 -4.20 4.32
C LEU A 200 -8.59 -4.43 5.78
N ASP A 201 -7.61 -5.31 5.99
CA ASP A 201 -7.01 -5.50 7.33
C ASP A 201 -5.79 -4.58 7.57
N GLN A 202 -5.28 -3.94 6.52
CA GLN A 202 -4.16 -3.02 6.57
C GLN A 202 -4.35 -1.85 5.61
N PHE A 203 -4.08 -0.63 6.09
CA PHE A 203 -4.10 0.58 5.26
C PHE A 203 -2.92 1.49 5.58
N ALA A 204 -2.54 2.34 4.63
CA ALA A 204 -1.52 3.36 4.81
C ALA A 204 -1.99 4.72 4.30
N ILE A 205 -1.56 5.77 5.00
CA ILE A 205 -1.80 7.18 4.65
C ILE A 205 -0.45 7.82 4.34
N VAL A 206 -0.34 8.44 3.18
CA VAL A 206 0.86 9.19 2.76
C VAL A 206 0.54 10.67 2.72
N PHE A 207 1.36 11.49 3.39
CA PHE A 207 1.25 12.94 3.37
C PHE A 207 2.35 13.53 2.50
N LYS A 208 1.94 14.24 1.43
CA LYS A 208 2.87 14.99 0.58
C LYS A 208 2.96 16.44 1.03
N ALA A 209 4.16 16.90 1.38
CA ALA A 209 4.42 18.31 1.71
C ALA A 209 5.52 18.88 0.82
N GLY A 210 5.24 19.96 0.09
CA GLY A 210 6.20 20.62 -0.81
C GLY A 210 7.04 19.61 -1.61
N ASN A 211 8.32 19.46 -1.27
CA ASN A 211 9.24 18.54 -1.94
C ASN A 211 9.58 17.24 -1.17
N ALA A 212 8.80 16.85 -0.17
CA ALA A 212 8.97 15.58 0.54
C ALA A 212 7.64 14.87 0.83
N PHE A 213 7.71 13.62 1.27
CA PHE A 213 6.56 12.85 1.74
C PHE A 213 6.90 11.98 2.94
N GLU A 214 5.85 11.54 3.64
CA GLU A 214 5.91 10.64 4.77
C GLU A 214 4.67 9.75 4.80
N ALA A 215 4.87 8.47 5.12
CA ALA A 215 3.87 7.43 5.07
C ALA A 215 3.71 6.74 6.44
N PHE A 216 2.48 6.44 6.81
CA PHE A 216 2.13 5.77 8.06
C PHE A 216 1.17 4.64 7.76
N ASP A 217 1.42 3.44 8.28
CA ASP A 217 0.54 2.31 8.08
C ASP A 217 -0.11 1.81 9.38
N PHE A 218 -1.23 1.11 9.23
CA PHE A 218 -2.02 0.60 10.33
C PHE A 218 -2.46 -0.82 10.00
N THR A 219 -2.26 -1.73 10.95
CA THR A 219 -2.67 -3.13 10.85
C THR A 219 -3.84 -3.43 11.78
N ALA A 220 -4.67 -4.41 11.42
CA ALA A 220 -5.75 -4.92 12.27
C ALA A 220 -5.24 -5.31 13.67
N GLU A 221 -4.04 -5.91 13.76
CA GLU A 221 -3.42 -6.27 15.04
C GLU A 221 -3.17 -5.04 15.93
N THR A 222 -2.56 -3.99 15.37
CA THR A 222 -2.27 -2.76 16.13
C THR A 222 -3.57 -2.07 16.55
N LEU A 223 -4.60 -2.13 15.69
CA LEU A 223 -5.93 -1.57 15.95
C LEU A 223 -6.80 -2.44 16.88
N GLY A 224 -6.34 -3.62 17.29
CA GLY A 224 -7.08 -4.52 18.15
C GLY A 224 -8.34 -5.10 17.48
N LEU A 225 -8.33 -5.20 16.16
CA LEU A 225 -9.46 -5.68 15.36
C LEU A 225 -9.34 -7.18 15.09
N PRO A 226 -10.47 -7.91 15.09
CA PRO A 226 -10.48 -9.28 14.59
C PRO A 226 -10.27 -9.27 13.07
N VAL A 227 -9.40 -10.15 12.59
CA VAL A 227 -9.26 -10.41 11.15
C VAL A 227 -10.50 -11.16 10.68
N SER A 228 -11.23 -10.62 9.71
CA SER A 228 -12.50 -11.18 9.24
C SER A 228 -12.75 -10.94 7.76
N ASP A 229 -12.95 -12.05 7.03
CA ASP A 229 -13.49 -12.26 5.66
C ASP A 229 -14.31 -11.15 4.98
N GLU A 230 -15.11 -10.49 5.80
CA GLU A 230 -16.35 -9.85 5.37
C GLU A 230 -16.58 -8.51 6.09
N THR A 231 -15.81 -8.23 7.13
CA THR A 231 -16.09 -7.08 7.99
C THR A 231 -15.42 -5.83 7.41
N VAL A 232 -16.24 -4.89 6.97
CA VAL A 232 -15.79 -3.54 6.61
C VAL A 232 -15.69 -2.68 7.87
N TYR A 233 -14.54 -2.06 8.07
CA TYR A 233 -14.32 -1.10 9.15
C TYR A 233 -14.26 0.33 8.61
N ASN A 234 -14.82 1.26 9.38
CA ASN A 234 -14.62 2.68 9.24
C ASN A 234 -13.61 3.13 10.28
N PHE A 235 -12.65 3.95 9.88
CA PHE A 235 -11.60 4.48 10.74
C PHE A 235 -11.70 5.98 10.82
N TYR A 236 -11.71 6.53 12.03
CA TYR A 236 -11.70 7.95 12.30
C TYR A 236 -10.46 8.29 13.09
N GLY A 237 -9.70 9.27 12.62
CA GLY A 237 -8.41 9.57 13.23
C GLY A 237 -8.05 11.04 13.14
N SER A 238 -6.89 11.34 13.71
CA SER A 238 -6.29 12.67 13.70
C SER A 238 -4.83 12.59 13.31
N PHE A 239 -4.33 13.69 12.76
CA PHE A 239 -2.92 13.82 12.42
C PHE A 239 -2.37 15.19 12.80
N ASP A 240 -1.07 15.23 13.07
CA ASP A 240 -0.21 16.40 13.18
C ASP A 240 1.10 16.13 12.43
N ILE A 241 1.19 16.70 11.24
CA ILE A 241 2.35 16.65 10.34
C ILE A 241 3.10 17.98 10.33
N SER A 242 2.99 18.78 11.40
CA SER A 242 3.63 20.09 11.51
C SER A 242 5.13 20.02 11.24
N SER A 243 5.79 18.95 11.68
CA SER A 243 7.22 18.71 11.47
C SER A 243 7.58 18.62 9.98
N LEU A 244 6.80 17.85 9.21
CA LEU A 244 6.94 17.70 7.76
C LEU A 244 6.68 19.04 7.06
N ILE A 245 5.57 19.71 7.39
CA ILE A 245 5.13 20.96 6.77
C ILE A 245 6.10 22.11 7.05
N ASN A 246 6.56 22.26 8.29
CA ASN A 246 7.49 23.32 8.67
C ASN A 246 8.86 23.16 7.97
N LYS A 247 9.23 21.93 7.61
CA LYS A 247 10.52 21.64 6.98
C LYS A 247 10.47 21.73 5.46
N TYR A 248 9.40 21.23 4.83
CA TYR A 248 9.36 21.03 3.38
C TYR A 248 8.30 21.87 2.65
N GLY A 249 7.43 22.57 3.37
CA GLY A 249 6.43 23.47 2.80
C GLY A 249 4.99 22.97 2.98
N GLY A 250 4.05 23.61 2.28
CA GLY A 250 2.61 23.33 2.44
C GLY A 250 2.20 21.91 2.02
N LEU A 251 1.06 21.46 2.57
CA LEU A 251 0.43 20.18 2.23
C LEU A 251 -0.01 20.23 0.76
N SER A 252 0.48 19.30 -0.04
CA SER A 252 0.08 19.15 -1.45
C SER A 252 -1.13 18.24 -1.57
N HIS A 253 -1.08 17.06 -0.97
CA HIS A 253 -2.12 16.05 -1.03
C HIS A 253 -1.92 14.98 0.05
N ILE A 254 -2.94 14.14 0.23
CA ILE A 254 -2.91 12.97 1.10
C ILE A 254 -3.36 11.77 0.28
N ASP A 255 -2.53 10.75 0.19
CA ASP A 255 -2.86 9.51 -0.51
C ASP A 255 -3.29 8.42 0.48
N LEU A 256 -4.19 7.57 -0.01
CA LEU A 256 -4.66 6.39 0.71
C LEU A 256 -4.26 5.13 -0.06
N TYR A 257 -3.69 4.18 0.68
CA TYR A 257 -3.35 2.86 0.20
C TYR A 257 -3.96 1.81 1.12
N VAL A 258 -4.23 0.64 0.57
CA VAL A 258 -4.58 -0.57 1.31
C VAL A 258 -3.62 -1.66 0.88
N ARG A 259 -3.45 -2.68 1.70
CA ARG A 259 -2.68 -3.86 1.30
C ARG A 259 -3.63 -4.99 0.98
N ASP A 260 -3.36 -5.72 -0.10
CA ASP A 260 -3.98 -7.03 -0.34
C ASP A 260 -3.61 -7.95 0.85
N PRO A 261 -4.56 -8.46 1.63
CA PRO A 261 -4.24 -9.33 2.76
C PRO A 261 -3.70 -10.66 2.27
N ILE A 262 -2.74 -11.18 3.02
CA ILE A 262 -2.24 -12.53 2.81
C ILE A 262 -3.37 -13.48 3.22
N PRO A 263 -3.82 -14.40 2.34
CA PRO A 263 -4.79 -15.41 2.73
C PRO A 263 -4.24 -16.17 3.94
N THR A 264 -4.83 -15.94 5.12
CA THR A 264 -4.58 -16.83 6.23
C THR A 264 -5.23 -18.15 5.85
N ASN A 265 -4.44 -19.23 5.79
CA ASN A 265 -5.00 -20.57 5.73
C ASN A 265 -5.76 -20.79 7.05
N VAL A 266 -6.99 -20.27 7.14
CA VAL A 266 -7.92 -20.65 8.20
C VAL A 266 -8.22 -22.11 7.92
N PRO A 267 -7.79 -23.05 8.77
CA PRO A 267 -8.17 -24.45 8.60
C PRO A 267 -9.70 -24.46 8.61
N GLU A 268 -10.30 -24.97 7.53
CA GLU A 268 -11.76 -25.11 7.48
C GLU A 268 -12.23 -25.72 8.81
N PRO A 269 -13.24 -25.13 9.47
CA PRO A 269 -13.67 -25.59 10.77
C PRO A 269 -13.86 -27.11 10.72
N ALA A 270 -13.32 -27.82 11.73
CA ALA A 270 -13.42 -29.27 11.88
C ALA A 270 -14.86 -29.82 11.74
N SER A 271 -15.87 -28.95 11.72
CA SER A 271 -17.23 -29.13 11.23
C SER A 271 -17.36 -29.96 9.95
N TRP A 272 -16.53 -29.75 8.90
CA TRP A 272 -16.60 -30.58 7.68
C TRP A 272 -16.07 -32.00 7.91
N ALA A 273 -15.01 -32.14 8.70
CA ALA A 273 -14.50 -33.44 9.11
C ALA A 273 -15.48 -34.18 10.03
N LEU A 274 -16.15 -33.47 10.94
CA LEU A 274 -17.20 -34.00 11.82
C LEU A 274 -18.48 -34.35 11.05
N LEU A 275 -18.85 -33.56 10.04
CA LEU A 275 -19.96 -33.87 9.14
C LEU A 275 -19.63 -35.11 8.30
N GLY A 276 -18.42 -35.19 7.77
CA GLY A 276 -17.92 -36.36 7.04
C GLY A 276 -17.90 -37.63 7.90
N LEU A 277 -17.40 -37.53 9.15
CA LEU A 277 -17.42 -38.62 10.11
C LEU A 277 -18.84 -38.99 10.57
N GLY A 278 -19.72 -38.00 10.74
CA GLY A 278 -21.12 -38.21 11.09
C GLY A 278 -21.90 -38.94 10.00
N LEU A 279 -21.68 -38.58 8.73
CA LEU A 279 -22.27 -39.23 7.57
C LEU A 279 -21.71 -40.66 7.37
N ALA A 280 -20.40 -40.85 7.55
CA ALA A 280 -19.78 -42.18 7.51
C ALA A 280 -20.29 -43.09 8.65
N GLY A 281 -20.45 -42.55 9.86
CA GLY A 281 -21.04 -43.25 11.00
C GLY A 281 -22.49 -43.66 10.77
N LEU A 282 -23.30 -42.77 10.18
CA LEU A 282 -24.68 -43.10 9.78
C LEU A 282 -24.73 -44.17 8.68
N GLY A 283 -23.83 -44.11 7.70
CA GLY A 283 -23.70 -45.12 6.66
C GLY A 283 -23.37 -46.50 7.23
N ALA A 284 -22.36 -46.58 8.11
CA ALA A 284 -21.95 -47.82 8.76
C ALA A 284 -23.04 -48.40 9.69
N SER A 285 -23.85 -47.53 10.33
CA SER A 285 -24.96 -47.97 11.20
C SER A 285 -26.08 -48.68 10.45
N ARG A 286 -26.29 -48.38 9.16
CA ARG A 286 -27.31 -49.02 8.33
C ARG A 286 -26.93 -50.43 7.90
N PHE A 287 -25.63 -50.70 7.65
CA PHE A 287 -25.15 -52.05 7.31
C PHE A 287 -25.23 -53.02 8.49
N ARG A 288 -25.23 -52.52 9.73
CA ARG A 288 -25.27 -53.35 10.95
C ARG A 288 -26.67 -53.83 11.33
N LYS A 289 -27.73 -53.28 10.70
CA LYS A 289 -29.14 -53.67 10.95
C LYS A 289 -29.69 -54.71 9.97
N GLN A 290 -28.90 -55.14 8.99
CA GLN A 290 -29.31 -56.13 7.97
C GLN A 290 -28.59 -57.48 8.08
N GLY A 291 -27.87 -57.74 9.17
CA GLY A 291 -27.34 -59.07 9.53
C GLY A 291 -27.91 -59.50 10.88
#